data_AF-A0AB74D982-F1
#
_entry.id   AF-A0AB74D982-F1
#
_cell.length_a   1.000
_cell.length_b   1.000
_cell.length_c   1.000
_cell.angle_alpha   90.00
_cell.angle_beta   90.00
_cell.angle_gamma   90.00
#
_symmetry.space_group_name_H-M   'P 1'
#
loop_
_entity.id
_entity.type
_entity.pdbx_description
1 polymer ?
#
loop_
_entity_poly.entity_id
_entity_poly.type
_entity_poly.pdbx_seq_one_letter_code
_entity_poly.pdbx_strand_id
1 'polypeptide(L)'
;MALARQATDFSHGIGANPFKGMSREQLDAIAYDDSGKFTVNERHAAWQEAYDQEQAWRVRVIAQGDLEYQRTGKQNGFFAEVLKHYKGLPAIEQAQYPDGYASKLQYWISLDFNFHTNQAEGSGTSYKSVVETLLAQGPHARNGAMIAASATRETPAAH
;
A
#
# COMPACT_ATOMS: atom_id res chain seq x y z
N MET A 1 26.56 6.70 -25.30
CA MET A 1 26.48 5.66 -26.35
C MET A 1 26.48 4.25 -25.78
N ALA A 2 27.33 3.89 -24.79
CA ALA A 2 27.31 2.54 -24.21
C ALA A 2 25.99 2.18 -23.51
N LEU A 3 25.40 3.12 -22.74
CA LEU A 3 24.15 2.91 -22.01
C LEU A 3 22.96 2.61 -22.94
N ALA A 4 22.74 3.46 -23.96
CA ALA A 4 21.70 3.25 -24.97
C ALA A 4 21.83 1.90 -25.69
N ARG A 5 23.07 1.43 -25.94
CA ARG A 5 23.30 0.10 -26.50
C ARG A 5 22.89 -1.00 -25.52
N GLN A 6 23.30 -0.91 -24.26
CA GLN A 6 22.92 -1.88 -23.23
C GLN A 6 21.39 -1.93 -23.03
N ALA A 7 20.70 -0.78 -23.03
CA ALA A 7 19.25 -0.73 -22.92
C ALA A 7 18.56 -1.36 -24.14
N THR A 8 19.14 -1.19 -25.34
CA THR A 8 18.64 -1.82 -26.57
C THR A 8 18.86 -3.32 -26.54
N ASP A 9 20.04 -3.79 -26.15
CA ASP A 9 20.31 -5.21 -25.97
C ASP A 9 19.32 -5.81 -24.96
N PHE A 10 19.11 -5.14 -23.82
CA PHE A 10 18.15 -5.56 -22.79
C PHE A 10 16.72 -5.68 -23.35
N SER A 11 16.27 -4.71 -24.15
CA SER A 11 14.94 -4.76 -24.79
C SER A 11 14.76 -5.95 -25.74
N HIS A 12 15.84 -6.49 -26.29
CA HIS A 12 15.84 -7.71 -27.10
C HIS A 12 16.06 -8.99 -26.27
N GLY A 13 16.03 -8.89 -24.94
CA GLY A 13 16.30 -10.02 -24.03
C GLY A 13 17.79 -10.39 -23.96
N ILE A 14 18.68 -9.49 -24.38
CA ILE A 14 20.13 -9.70 -24.41
C ILE A 14 20.77 -8.86 -23.30
N GLY A 15 21.44 -9.52 -22.35
CA GLY A 15 22.12 -8.82 -21.27
C GLY A 15 21.19 -8.31 -20.17
N ALA A 16 21.78 -7.69 -19.15
CA ALA A 16 21.07 -7.23 -17.97
C ALA A 16 20.47 -5.83 -18.16
N ASN A 17 19.44 -5.51 -17.36
CA ASN A 17 18.92 -4.16 -17.28
C ASN A 17 20.06 -3.20 -16.84
N PRO A 18 20.40 -2.17 -17.64
CA PRO A 18 21.51 -1.27 -17.34
C PRO A 18 21.30 -0.41 -16.09
N PHE A 19 20.06 -0.30 -15.59
CA PHE A 19 19.72 0.50 -14.41
C PHE A 19 19.53 -0.35 -13.15
N LYS A 20 19.93 -1.63 -13.19
CA LYS A 20 19.74 -2.57 -12.08
C LYS A 20 20.28 -2.00 -10.76
N GLY A 21 19.42 -1.97 -9.74
CA GLY A 21 19.79 -1.49 -8.40
C GLY A 21 19.85 0.03 -8.22
N MET A 22 19.47 0.83 -9.23
CA MET A 22 19.27 2.27 -9.03
C MET A 22 18.13 2.54 -8.05
N SER A 23 18.16 3.72 -7.42
CA SER A 23 17.07 4.16 -6.55
C SER A 23 15.79 4.47 -7.34
N ARG A 24 14.63 4.34 -6.71
CA ARG A 24 13.32 4.65 -7.32
C ARG A 24 13.28 6.08 -7.88
N GLU A 25 13.82 7.06 -7.18
CA GLU A 25 13.90 8.46 -7.65
C GLU A 25 14.74 8.61 -8.93
N GLN A 26 15.87 7.90 -9.03
CA GLN A 26 16.69 7.91 -10.25
C GLN A 26 15.98 7.20 -11.41
N LEU A 27 15.32 6.09 -11.14
CA LEU A 27 14.58 5.32 -12.13
C LEU A 27 13.41 6.14 -12.69
N ASP A 28 12.64 6.80 -11.82
CA ASP A 28 11.52 7.64 -12.22
C ASP A 28 11.98 8.87 -13.01
N ALA A 29 13.08 9.50 -12.59
CA ALA A 29 13.67 10.62 -13.32
C ALA A 29 14.10 10.24 -14.75
N ILE A 30 14.47 8.97 -14.99
CA ILE A 30 14.78 8.46 -16.33
C ILE A 30 13.49 8.06 -17.05
N ALA A 31 12.64 7.27 -16.42
CA ALA A 31 11.43 6.70 -17.02
C ALA A 31 10.45 7.77 -17.51
N TYR A 32 10.35 8.88 -16.77
CA TYR A 32 9.46 10.00 -17.08
C TYR A 32 10.16 11.20 -17.76
N ASP A 33 11.45 11.09 -18.11
CA ASP A 33 12.14 12.17 -18.86
C ASP A 33 11.53 12.35 -20.25
N ASP A 34 11.01 13.54 -20.53
CA ASP A 34 10.49 13.94 -21.84
C ASP A 34 11.43 14.90 -22.61
N SER A 35 12.57 15.26 -22.01
CA SER A 35 13.55 16.19 -22.59
C SER A 35 14.29 15.64 -23.83
N GLY A 36 14.19 14.33 -24.06
CA GLY A 36 14.91 13.63 -25.13
C GLY A 36 16.34 13.25 -24.77
N LYS A 37 16.73 13.41 -23.48
CA LYS A 37 18.05 13.01 -22.97
C LYS A 37 18.21 11.49 -22.96
N PHE A 38 17.12 10.77 -22.70
CA PHE A 38 17.10 9.30 -22.69
C PHE A 38 16.32 8.74 -23.89
N THR A 39 16.84 7.66 -24.46
CA THR A 39 16.16 6.90 -25.51
C THR A 39 14.94 6.17 -24.97
N VAL A 40 14.01 5.77 -25.86
CA VAL A 40 12.83 4.97 -25.47
C VAL A 40 13.22 3.68 -24.75
N ASN A 41 14.27 3.00 -25.22
CA ASN A 41 14.75 1.76 -24.59
C ASN A 41 15.33 2.02 -23.20
N GLU A 42 16.02 3.15 -22.98
CA GLU A 42 16.52 3.53 -21.65
C GLU A 42 15.35 3.83 -20.69
N ARG A 43 14.33 4.58 -21.13
CA ARG A 43 13.15 4.85 -20.29
C ARG A 43 12.39 3.56 -19.96
N HIS A 44 12.23 2.67 -20.92
CA HIS A 44 11.61 1.35 -20.70
C HIS A 44 12.41 0.49 -19.72
N ALA A 45 13.73 0.44 -19.86
CA ALA A 45 14.58 -0.28 -18.92
C ALA A 45 14.50 0.29 -17.50
N ALA A 46 14.49 1.61 -17.34
CA ALA A 46 14.33 2.24 -16.02
C ALA A 46 12.96 1.90 -15.40
N TRP A 47 11.88 2.02 -16.17
CA TRP A 47 10.53 1.63 -15.73
C TRP A 47 10.47 0.16 -15.30
N GLN A 48 11.07 -0.74 -16.07
CA GLN A 48 11.05 -2.17 -15.76
C GLN A 48 11.82 -2.50 -14.48
N GLU A 49 12.94 -1.83 -14.22
CA GLU A 49 13.65 -2.00 -12.94
C GLU A 49 12.82 -1.47 -11.75
N ALA A 50 12.17 -0.30 -11.90
CA ALA A 50 11.29 0.23 -10.86
C ALA A 50 10.13 -0.74 -10.56
N TYR A 51 9.55 -1.31 -11.61
CA TYR A 51 8.51 -2.34 -11.50
C TYR A 51 9.01 -3.59 -10.79
N ASP A 52 10.20 -4.11 -11.13
CA ASP A 52 10.77 -5.29 -10.49
C ASP A 52 11.02 -5.05 -8.99
N GLN A 53 11.54 -3.88 -8.62
CA GLN A 53 11.74 -3.49 -7.22
C GLN A 53 10.41 -3.40 -6.46
N GLU A 54 9.38 -2.83 -7.10
CA GLU A 54 8.03 -2.72 -6.56
C GLU A 54 7.42 -4.12 -6.31
N GLN A 55 7.52 -5.04 -7.27
CA GLN A 55 7.01 -6.41 -7.11
C GLN A 55 7.72 -7.16 -5.99
N ALA A 56 9.04 -7.06 -5.92
CA ALA A 56 9.82 -7.68 -4.84
C ALA A 56 9.41 -7.12 -3.46
N TRP A 57 9.19 -5.81 -3.36
CA TRP A 57 8.66 -5.18 -2.15
C TRP A 57 7.25 -5.70 -1.80
N ARG A 58 6.32 -5.75 -2.77
CA ARG A 58 4.94 -6.24 -2.55
C ARG A 58 4.89 -7.66 -2.01
N VAL A 59 5.63 -8.58 -2.64
CA VAL A 59 5.69 -9.99 -2.21
C VAL A 59 6.16 -10.08 -0.76
N ARG A 60 7.21 -9.34 -0.40
CA ARG A 60 7.74 -9.30 0.98
C ARG A 60 6.72 -8.75 1.97
N VAL A 61 6.09 -7.63 1.66
CA VAL A 61 5.17 -6.94 2.60
C VAL A 61 3.87 -7.73 2.79
N ILE A 62 3.34 -8.35 1.73
CA ILE A 62 2.18 -9.26 1.83
C ILE A 62 2.52 -10.44 2.76
N ALA A 63 3.65 -11.11 2.52
CA ALA A 63 4.06 -12.23 3.37
C ALA A 63 4.25 -11.82 4.84
N GLN A 64 4.80 -10.63 5.09
CA GLN A 64 4.93 -10.09 6.45
C GLN A 64 3.57 -9.80 7.09
N GLY A 65 2.62 -9.25 6.32
CA GLY A 65 1.26 -8.98 6.78
C GLY A 65 0.48 -10.26 7.09
N ASP A 66 0.65 -11.31 6.27
CA ASP A 66 0.02 -12.63 6.52
C ASP A 66 0.53 -13.25 7.83
N LEU A 67 1.84 -13.16 8.08
CA LEU A 67 2.44 -13.64 9.33
C LEU A 67 1.96 -12.83 10.55
N GLU A 68 1.85 -11.50 10.42
CA GLU A 68 1.31 -10.64 11.47
C GLU A 68 -0.12 -11.04 11.82
N TYR A 69 -0.96 -11.18 10.78
CA TYR A 69 -2.35 -11.59 10.89
C TYR A 69 -2.47 -12.95 11.58
N GLN A 70 -1.75 -13.97 11.11
CA GLN A 70 -1.82 -15.31 11.71
C GLN A 70 -1.44 -15.31 13.19
N ARG A 71 -0.44 -14.51 13.59
CA ARG A 71 0.06 -14.47 14.97
C ARG A 71 -0.84 -13.67 15.91
N THR A 72 -1.44 -12.58 15.42
CA THR A 72 -2.06 -11.55 16.30
C THR A 72 -3.51 -11.26 15.97
N GLY A 73 -3.98 -11.65 14.79
CA GLY A 73 -5.24 -11.21 14.21
C GLY A 73 -5.23 -9.77 13.68
N LYS A 74 -4.09 -9.07 13.73
CA LYS A 74 -3.95 -7.66 13.33
C LYS A 74 -3.14 -7.50 12.05
N GLN A 75 -3.24 -6.32 11.43
CA GLN A 75 -2.48 -5.94 10.23
C GLN A 75 -1.90 -4.51 10.34
N ASN A 76 -1.66 -4.04 11.56
CA ASN A 76 -1.19 -2.69 11.82
C ASN A 76 0.21 -2.46 11.28
N GLY A 77 1.10 -3.46 11.40
CA GLY A 77 2.43 -3.45 10.81
C GLY A 77 2.38 -3.38 9.28
N PHE A 78 1.51 -4.20 8.67
CA PHE A 78 1.26 -4.15 7.23
C PHE A 78 0.84 -2.74 6.76
N PHE A 79 -0.18 -2.14 7.38
CA PHE A 79 -0.62 -0.80 6.98
C PHE A 79 0.43 0.28 7.22
N ALA A 80 1.24 0.15 8.27
CA ALA A 80 2.35 1.06 8.54
C ALA A 80 3.44 0.99 7.46
N GLU A 81 3.79 -0.21 7.00
CA GLU A 81 4.76 -0.41 5.92
C GLU A 81 4.23 0.12 4.59
N VAL A 82 2.95 -0.08 4.28
CA VAL A 82 2.30 0.50 3.09
C VAL A 82 2.31 2.03 3.15
N LEU A 83 2.00 2.62 4.32
CA LEU A 83 2.04 4.07 4.51
C LEU A 83 3.45 4.64 4.33
N LYS A 84 4.44 3.96 4.91
CA LYS A 84 5.85 4.33 4.76
C LYS A 84 6.27 4.29 3.29
N HIS A 85 5.92 3.23 2.59
CA HIS A 85 6.23 3.08 1.17
C HIS A 85 5.58 4.20 0.34
N TYR A 86 4.27 4.44 0.50
CA TYR A 86 3.56 5.53 -0.19
C TYR A 86 4.21 6.91 0.03
N LYS A 87 4.57 7.25 1.27
CA LYS A 87 5.23 8.52 1.59
C LYS A 87 6.63 8.66 0.99
N GLY A 88 7.28 7.55 0.66
CA GLY A 88 8.59 7.51 0.01
C GLY A 88 8.54 7.51 -1.51
N LEU A 89 7.35 7.45 -2.13
CA LEU A 89 7.22 7.49 -3.58
C LEU A 89 7.42 8.92 -4.12
N PRO A 90 7.94 9.08 -5.34
CA PRO A 90 7.96 10.37 -6.02
C PRO A 90 6.55 10.93 -6.23
N ALA A 91 6.43 12.27 -6.36
CA ALA A 91 5.14 12.94 -6.45
C ALA A 91 4.27 12.46 -7.62
N ILE A 92 4.88 12.13 -8.76
CA ILE A 92 4.18 11.58 -9.93
C ILE A 92 3.52 10.22 -9.64
N GLU A 93 4.14 9.42 -8.76
CA GLU A 93 3.60 8.14 -8.35
C GLU A 93 2.56 8.30 -7.24
N GLN A 94 2.79 9.20 -6.27
CA GLN A 94 1.78 9.52 -5.24
C GLN A 94 0.46 10.01 -5.85
N ALA A 95 0.53 10.75 -6.96
CA ALA A 95 -0.64 11.27 -7.69
C ALA A 95 -1.51 10.18 -8.33
N GLN A 96 -1.02 8.94 -8.45
CA GLN A 96 -1.79 7.80 -8.97
C GLN A 96 -2.73 7.19 -7.91
N TYR A 97 -2.58 7.58 -6.65
CA TYR A 97 -3.39 7.09 -5.55
C TYR A 97 -4.60 8.00 -5.31
N PRO A 98 -5.71 7.47 -4.77
CA PRO A 98 -6.87 8.29 -4.42
C PRO A 98 -6.54 9.38 -3.40
N ASP A 99 -7.29 10.48 -3.46
CA ASP A 99 -7.21 11.54 -2.44
C ASP A 99 -7.41 10.97 -1.03
N GLY A 100 -6.60 11.46 -0.09
CA GLY A 100 -6.66 11.03 1.31
C GLY A 100 -6.13 9.62 1.58
N TYR A 101 -5.43 8.98 0.62
CA TYR A 101 -4.89 7.62 0.80
C TYR A 101 -4.02 7.46 2.06
N ALA A 102 -3.10 8.39 2.32
CA ALA A 102 -2.29 8.37 3.55
C ALA A 102 -3.13 8.49 4.82
N SER A 103 -4.15 9.36 4.83
CA SER A 103 -5.06 9.54 5.97
C SER A 103 -5.88 8.27 6.22
N LYS A 104 -6.33 7.60 5.16
CA LYS A 104 -7.02 6.32 5.25
C LYS A 104 -6.15 5.22 5.89
N LEU A 105 -4.88 5.12 5.48
CA LEU A 105 -3.94 4.18 6.10
C LEU A 105 -3.67 4.52 7.57
N GLN A 106 -3.48 5.79 7.90
CA GLN A 106 -3.31 6.26 9.29
C GLN A 106 -4.53 5.93 10.15
N TYR A 107 -5.73 6.11 9.60
CA TYR A 107 -6.97 5.74 10.28
C TYR A 107 -7.01 4.23 10.57
N TRP A 108 -6.73 3.37 9.59
CA TRP A 108 -6.69 1.93 9.81
C TRP A 108 -5.65 1.49 10.85
N ILE A 109 -4.47 2.11 10.84
CA ILE A 109 -3.46 1.88 11.88
C ILE A 109 -4.01 2.29 13.26
N SER A 110 -4.69 3.43 13.36
CA SER A 110 -5.22 3.93 14.63
C SER A 110 -6.34 3.08 15.23
N LEU A 111 -7.08 2.33 14.40
CA LEU A 111 -8.10 1.40 14.86
C LEU A 111 -7.51 0.22 15.65
N ASP A 112 -6.26 -0.15 15.33
CA ASP A 112 -5.61 -1.35 15.87
C ASP A 112 -6.54 -2.56 15.84
N PHE A 113 -7.15 -2.77 14.67
CA PHE A 113 -8.25 -3.71 14.52
C PHE A 113 -7.75 -5.15 14.53
N ASN A 114 -8.33 -5.94 15.40
CA ASN A 114 -8.13 -7.38 15.49
C ASN A 114 -9.24 -8.09 14.71
N PHE A 115 -8.89 -8.62 13.56
CA PHE A 115 -9.77 -9.35 12.66
C PHE A 115 -10.17 -10.73 13.19
N HIS A 116 -9.40 -11.32 14.11
CA HIS A 116 -9.79 -12.58 14.75
C HIS A 116 -10.94 -12.39 15.75
N THR A 117 -10.87 -11.33 16.55
CA THR A 117 -11.91 -11.00 17.55
C THR A 117 -13.00 -10.09 16.99
N ASN A 118 -12.78 -9.52 15.81
CA ASN A 118 -13.59 -8.50 15.17
C ASN A 118 -13.70 -7.22 16.03
N GLN A 119 -12.61 -6.84 16.72
CA GLN A 119 -12.54 -5.72 17.67
C GLN A 119 -11.50 -4.67 17.35
N ALA A 120 -11.88 -3.39 17.51
CA ALA A 120 -10.94 -2.29 17.52
C ALA A 120 -10.31 -2.19 18.92
N GLU A 121 -8.99 -2.33 18.99
CA GLU A 121 -8.23 -2.30 20.25
C GLU A 121 -7.44 -1.01 20.44
N GLY A 122 -7.51 -0.09 19.45
CA GLY A 122 -6.75 1.15 19.40
C GLY A 122 -7.52 2.39 19.88
N SER A 123 -6.81 3.52 19.91
CA SER A 123 -7.36 4.82 20.31
C SER A 123 -8.16 5.53 19.21
N GLY A 124 -8.23 4.94 18.01
CA GLY A 124 -8.96 5.43 16.85
C GLY A 124 -10.47 5.33 17.04
N THR A 125 -11.00 6.07 18.02
CA THR A 125 -12.41 6.27 18.36
C THR A 125 -13.22 4.98 18.56
N SER A 126 -13.79 4.83 19.77
CA SER A 126 -14.79 3.82 20.17
C SER A 126 -15.58 3.25 19.00
N TYR A 127 -15.84 1.93 18.98
CA TYR A 127 -16.74 1.23 18.05
C TYR A 127 -17.91 2.04 17.48
N LYS A 128 -18.48 2.93 18.30
CA LYS A 128 -19.49 3.91 17.93
C LYS A 128 -19.11 4.75 16.70
N SER A 129 -17.87 5.21 16.58
CA SER A 129 -17.36 5.99 15.45
C SER A 129 -17.21 5.18 14.16
N VAL A 130 -16.83 3.91 14.26
CA VAL A 130 -16.73 2.99 13.12
C VAL A 130 -18.13 2.69 12.60
N VAL A 131 -19.09 2.46 13.50
CA VAL A 131 -20.51 2.33 13.18
C VAL A 131 -21.06 3.62 12.56
N GLU A 132 -20.81 4.79 13.14
CA GLU A 132 -21.25 6.09 12.61
C GLU A 132 -20.62 6.39 11.24
N THR A 133 -19.35 6.05 11.03
CA THR A 133 -18.65 6.19 9.73
C THR A 133 -19.23 5.25 8.67
N LEU A 134 -19.50 3.99 9.04
CA LEU A 134 -20.11 2.99 8.14
C LEU A 134 -21.58 3.28 7.83
N LEU A 135 -22.32 3.90 8.76
CA LEU A 135 -23.68 4.39 8.53
C LEU A 135 -23.70 5.63 7.63
N ALA A 136 -22.68 6.50 7.73
CA ALA A 136 -22.56 7.70 6.92
C ALA A 136 -22.10 7.47 5.48
N GLN A 137 -21.39 6.36 5.20
CA GLN A 137 -20.80 6.08 3.88
C GLN A 137 -21.45 4.90 3.14
N GLY A 138 -22.53 5.19 2.40
CA GLY A 138 -22.91 4.42 1.19
C GLY A 138 -23.07 2.89 1.35
N PRO A 139 -22.84 2.07 0.31
CA PRO A 139 -23.40 0.72 0.10
C PRO A 139 -23.15 -0.36 1.18
N HIS A 140 -22.40 -0.05 2.23
CA HIS A 140 -22.14 -0.93 3.38
C HIS A 140 -22.94 -0.57 4.64
N ALA A 141 -23.89 0.37 4.57
CA ALA A 141 -24.74 0.78 5.68
C ALA A 141 -25.48 -0.41 6.36
N ARG A 142 -25.85 -1.44 5.59
CA ARG A 142 -26.43 -2.69 6.12
C ARG A 142 -25.47 -3.46 7.04
N ASN A 143 -24.19 -3.45 6.73
CA ASN A 143 -23.17 -4.09 7.56
C ASN A 143 -22.90 -3.24 8.82
N GLY A 144 -22.91 -1.91 8.69
CA GLY A 144 -22.86 -0.98 9.83
C GLY A 144 -23.99 -1.21 10.84
N ALA A 145 -25.22 -1.44 10.36
CA ALA A 145 -26.38 -1.75 11.21
C ALA A 145 -26.28 -3.11 11.93
N MET A 146 -25.72 -4.14 11.28
CA MET A 146 -25.51 -5.46 11.92
C MET A 146 -24.46 -5.42 13.03
N ILE A 147 -23.38 -4.66 12.84
CA ILE A 147 -22.33 -4.47 13.84
C ILE A 147 -22.88 -3.65 15.03
N ALA A 148 -23.68 -2.62 14.77
CA ALA A 148 -24.36 -1.84 15.82
C ALA A 148 -25.29 -2.71 16.69
N ALA A 149 -26.10 -3.58 16.07
CA ALA A 149 -27.01 -4.47 16.78
C ALA A 149 -26.28 -5.51 17.67
N SER A 150 -25.07 -5.88 17.29
CA SER A 150 -24.22 -6.80 18.04
C SER A 150 -23.58 -6.12 19.26
N ALA A 151 -23.29 -4.82 19.16
CA ALA A 151 -22.78 -3.99 20.25
C ALA A 151 -23.84 -3.67 21.33
N THR A 152 -25.14 -3.72 21.00
CA THR A 152 -26.25 -3.52 21.95
C THR A 152 -26.68 -4.77 22.71
N ARG A 153 -26.10 -5.94 22.41
CA ARG A 153 -26.34 -7.14 23.21
C ARG A 153 -25.44 -7.10 24.44
N GLU A 154 -25.87 -6.32 25.42
CA GLU A 154 -25.33 -6.38 26.78
C GLU A 154 -25.39 -7.84 27.26
N THR A 155 -24.24 -8.33 27.72
CA THR A 155 -24.16 -9.60 28.47
C THR A 155 -24.99 -9.41 29.73
N PRO A 156 -26.01 -10.25 30.03
CA PRO A 156 -26.76 -10.09 31.27
C PRO A 156 -25.80 -10.27 32.44
N ALA A 157 -25.83 -9.33 33.38
CA ALA A 157 -25.11 -9.46 34.63
C ALA A 157 -25.56 -10.76 35.32
N ALA A 158 -24.61 -11.68 35.53
CA ALA A 158 -24.84 -12.85 36.35
C ALA A 158 -24.91 -12.41 37.82
N HIS A 159 -26.06 -12.64 38.45
CA HIS A 159 -26.24 -12.65 39.90
C HIS A 159 -25.66 -13.92 40.51
#